data_AF-A0A819TDK6-F1
#
_entry.id   AF-A0A819TDK6-F1
#
_cell.length_a   1.000
_cell.length_b   1.000
_cell.length_c   1.000
_cell.angle_alpha   90.00
_cell.angle_beta   90.00
_cell.angle_gamma   90.00
#
_symmetry.space_group_name_H-M   'P 1'
#
loop_
_entity.id
_entity.type
_entity.pdbx_description
1 polymer ?
#
loop_
_entity_poly.entity_id
_entity_poly.type
_entity_poly.pdbx_seq_one_letter_code
_entity_poly.pdbx_strand_id
1 'polypeptide(L)'
;MSNVYKIENLESLLQCAICLDRFQSPKVLVCQHTFCLTCLNSTYNVQQKTLTCPTCRKTVSLSRGPDELPNNLLLNNLMEVQPVKAKCPCCNKVETLTICEHCNCTKCTNCNEKHINDMRQSVKTILDELQNTISVHDAFKNIKSEIYNQFQNIRQQHDSILLTKQMDILKQLELHEQNLLT
;
A
#
# COMPACT_ATOMS: atom_id res chain seq x y z
N MET A 1 -5.42 -8.50 -28.69
CA MET A 1 -5.71 -7.30 -27.88
C MET A 1 -7.21 -7.19 -27.72
N SER A 2 -7.78 -7.92 -26.76
CA SER A 2 -9.19 -7.82 -26.38
C SER A 2 -9.28 -6.89 -25.18
N ASN A 3 -9.65 -5.64 -25.47
CA ASN A 3 -9.92 -4.60 -24.49
C ASN A 3 -11.23 -4.96 -23.77
N VAL A 4 -11.17 -5.87 -22.81
CA VAL A 4 -12.28 -6.10 -21.88
C VAL A 4 -12.21 -4.95 -20.89
N TYR A 5 -13.08 -3.96 -21.09
CA TYR A 5 -13.29 -2.87 -20.15
C TYR A 5 -13.35 -3.45 -18.75
N LYS A 6 -12.34 -3.11 -17.94
CA LYS A 6 -12.27 -3.44 -16.52
C LYS A 6 -13.52 -2.82 -15.91
N ILE A 7 -14.52 -3.64 -15.57
CA ILE A 7 -15.71 -3.15 -14.86
C ILE A 7 -15.21 -2.77 -13.48
N GLU A 8 -14.80 -1.52 -13.33
CA GLU A 8 -14.45 -0.95 -12.04
C GLU A 8 -15.73 -0.94 -11.20
N ASN A 9 -15.76 -1.85 -10.23
CA ASN A 9 -16.76 -1.96 -9.19
C ASN A 9 -18.15 -2.45 -9.63
N LEU A 10 -18.29 -3.78 -9.80
CA LEU A 10 -19.57 -4.46 -10.01
C LEU A 10 -20.64 -4.11 -8.96
N GLU A 11 -20.25 -3.79 -7.72
CA GLU A 11 -21.20 -3.40 -6.67
C GLU A 11 -21.93 -2.10 -7.00
N SER A 12 -21.28 -1.15 -7.68
CA SER A 12 -21.92 0.10 -8.09
C SER A 12 -23.06 -0.11 -9.09
N LEU A 13 -23.00 -1.18 -9.89
CA LEU A 13 -24.03 -1.55 -10.85
C LEU A 13 -25.26 -2.20 -10.17
N LEU A 14 -25.13 -2.59 -8.90
CA LEU A 14 -26.19 -3.23 -8.10
C LEU A 14 -26.80 -2.27 -7.06
N GLN A 15 -26.48 -0.98 -7.14
CA GLN A 15 -26.95 0.05 -6.22
C GLN A 15 -28.05 0.93 -6.82
N CYS A 16 -29.01 1.31 -5.97
CA CYS A 16 -30.08 2.24 -6.31
C CYS A 16 -29.57 3.68 -6.26
N ALA A 17 -29.82 4.47 -7.32
CA ALA A 17 -29.35 5.86 -7.37
C ALA A 17 -30.07 6.83 -6.41
N ILE A 18 -31.11 6.37 -5.69
CA ILE A 18 -31.84 7.19 -4.71
C ILE A 18 -31.31 6.94 -3.30
N CYS A 19 -31.31 5.69 -2.83
CA CYS A 19 -30.85 5.36 -1.47
C CYS A 19 -29.36 5.05 -1.39
N LEU A 20 -28.68 4.86 -2.53
CA LEU A 20 -27.27 4.48 -2.65
C LEU A 20 -26.92 3.11 -2.02
N ASP A 21 -27.93 2.33 -1.65
CA ASP A 21 -27.81 0.95 -1.18
C ASP A 21 -28.13 -0.06 -2.30
N ARG A 22 -27.82 -1.34 -2.04
CA ARG A 22 -28.22 -2.45 -2.93
C ARG A 22 -29.72 -2.45 -3.20
N PHE A 23 -30.12 -2.77 -4.43
CA PHE A 23 -31.54 -2.77 -4.81
C PHE A 23 -32.40 -3.69 -3.93
N GLN A 24 -33.54 -3.18 -3.48
CA GLN A 24 -34.58 -3.95 -2.81
C GLN A 24 -35.87 -3.86 -3.62
N SER A 25 -36.34 -5.02 -4.13
CA SER A 25 -37.47 -5.08 -5.07
C SER A 25 -37.31 -4.08 -6.24
N PRO A 26 -36.30 -4.25 -7.10
CA PRO A 26 -35.96 -3.29 -8.16
C PRO A 26 -37.08 -3.20 -9.19
N LYS A 27 -37.65 -2.00 -9.36
CA LYS A 27 -38.72 -1.70 -10.33
C LYS A 27 -38.15 -0.93 -11.52
N VAL A 28 -38.49 -1.37 -12.73
CA VAL A 28 -37.98 -0.77 -13.98
C VAL A 28 -38.99 0.23 -14.55
N LEU A 29 -38.56 1.47 -14.76
CA LEU A 29 -39.37 2.48 -15.45
C LEU A 29 -39.34 2.26 -16.96
N VAL A 30 -40.28 2.85 -17.70
CA VAL A 30 -40.31 2.83 -19.17
C VAL A 30 -39.08 3.46 -19.84
N CYS A 31 -38.31 4.27 -19.11
CA CYS A 31 -37.02 4.79 -19.55
C CYS A 31 -35.85 3.83 -19.31
N GLN A 32 -36.13 2.62 -18.84
CA GLN A 32 -35.17 1.55 -18.49
C GLN A 32 -34.30 1.79 -17.24
N HIS A 33 -34.45 2.94 -16.56
CA HIS A 33 -33.83 3.14 -15.25
C HIS A 33 -34.55 2.32 -14.15
N THR A 34 -33.78 1.79 -13.21
CA THR A 34 -34.26 0.91 -12.14
C THR A 34 -34.01 1.54 -10.77
N PHE A 35 -34.97 1.39 -9.85
CA PHE A 35 -34.90 1.89 -8.47
C PHE A 35 -35.60 0.94 -7.51
N CYS A 36 -35.30 1.03 -6.20
CA CYS A 36 -36.05 0.28 -5.19
C CYS A 36 -37.52 0.70 -5.18
N LEU A 37 -38.43 -0.24 -4.98
CA LEU A 37 -39.87 0.05 -4.83
C LEU A 37 -40.13 1.11 -3.76
N THR A 38 -39.48 1.00 -2.60
CA THR A 38 -39.59 1.97 -1.50
C THR A 38 -39.16 3.38 -1.91
N CYS A 39 -38.09 3.49 -2.68
CA CYS A 39 -37.57 4.77 -3.17
C CYS A 39 -38.51 5.40 -4.22
N LEU A 40 -39.12 4.59 -5.08
CA LEU A 40 -40.13 5.09 -6.02
C LEU A 40 -41.41 5.51 -5.30
N ASN A 41 -41.83 4.80 -4.26
CA ASN A 41 -42.98 5.19 -3.44
C ASN A 41 -42.75 6.56 -2.78
N SER A 42 -41.54 6.87 -2.32
CA SER A 42 -41.21 8.18 -1.75
C SER A 42 -41.22 9.33 -2.77
N THR A 43 -41.08 9.05 -4.07
CA THR A 43 -41.02 10.06 -5.13
C THR A 43 -42.29 10.11 -5.98
N TYR A 44 -43.26 9.23 -5.72
CA TYR A 44 -44.52 9.13 -6.43
C TYR A 44 -45.49 10.23 -6.02
N ASN A 45 -46.01 10.98 -7.00
CA ASN A 45 -47.04 11.97 -6.76
C ASN A 45 -48.43 11.31 -6.81
N VAL A 46 -49.01 11.07 -5.63
CA VAL A 46 -50.32 10.41 -5.48
C VAL A 46 -51.45 11.23 -6.11
N GLN A 47 -51.41 12.56 -6.02
CA GLN A 47 -52.48 13.43 -6.55
C GLN A 47 -52.50 13.43 -8.08
N GLN A 48 -51.32 13.50 -8.69
CA GLN A 48 -51.19 13.52 -10.15
C GLN A 48 -51.09 12.12 -10.75
N LYS A 49 -50.95 11.09 -9.92
CA LYS A 49 -50.69 9.72 -10.36
C LYS A 49 -49.47 9.61 -11.29
N THR A 50 -48.43 10.38 -10.97
CA THR A 50 -47.23 10.48 -11.81
C THR A 50 -45.97 10.19 -11.03
N LEU A 51 -44.97 9.69 -11.73
CA LEU A 51 -43.63 9.45 -11.24
C LEU A 51 -42.63 10.04 -12.23
N THR A 52 -41.66 10.82 -11.73
CA THR A 52 -40.59 11.38 -12.55
C THR A 52 -39.30 10.64 -12.28
N CYS A 53 -38.67 10.10 -13.32
CA CYS A 53 -37.39 9.39 -13.19
C CYS A 53 -36.32 10.33 -12.60
N PRO A 54 -35.67 9.96 -11.48
CA PRO A 54 -34.59 10.78 -10.91
C PRO A 54 -33.37 10.93 -11.81
N THR A 55 -33.11 9.96 -12.70
CA THR A 55 -31.94 9.96 -13.59
C THR A 55 -32.15 10.78 -14.85
N CYS A 56 -33.21 10.52 -15.62
CA CYS A 56 -33.43 11.14 -16.93
C CYS A 56 -34.62 12.11 -16.98
N ARG A 57 -35.29 12.34 -15.85
CA ARG A 57 -36.44 13.26 -15.71
C ARG A 57 -37.66 12.93 -16.58
N LYS A 58 -37.71 11.74 -17.19
CA LYS A 58 -38.90 11.26 -17.90
C LYS A 58 -40.02 10.99 -16.90
N THR A 59 -41.17 11.63 -17.10
CA THR A 59 -42.37 11.43 -16.30
C THR A 59 -43.22 10.29 -16.87
N VAL A 60 -43.78 9.48 -15.99
CA VAL A 60 -44.63 8.34 -16.30
C VAL A 60 -45.89 8.43 -15.45
N SER A 61 -47.05 8.22 -16.04
CA SER A 61 -48.32 8.11 -15.31
C SER A 61 -48.55 6.67 -14.89
N LEU A 62 -48.88 6.46 -13.62
CA LEU A 62 -49.10 5.15 -13.02
C LEU A 62 -50.49 5.08 -12.38
N SER A 63 -51.28 4.07 -12.72
CA SER A 63 -52.67 3.98 -12.27
C SER A 63 -52.78 3.45 -10.85
N ARG A 64 -51.93 2.48 -10.50
CA ARG A 64 -51.90 1.80 -9.19
C ARG A 64 -50.62 2.08 -8.38
N GLY A 65 -49.84 3.07 -8.82
CA GLY A 65 -48.57 3.46 -8.19
C GLY A 65 -47.38 2.58 -8.59
N PRO A 66 -46.21 2.79 -7.98
CA PRO A 66 -44.95 2.17 -8.41
C PRO A 66 -44.90 0.65 -8.38
N ASP A 67 -45.76 -0.01 -7.62
CA ASP A 67 -45.79 -1.47 -7.56
C ASP A 67 -46.24 -2.13 -8.87
N GLU A 68 -47.00 -1.41 -9.72
CA GLU A 68 -47.43 -1.93 -11.03
C GLU A 68 -46.28 -2.04 -12.05
N LEU A 69 -45.12 -1.44 -11.77
CA LEU A 69 -43.94 -1.54 -12.60
C LEU A 69 -43.33 -2.96 -12.51
N PRO A 70 -42.77 -3.48 -13.62
CA PRO A 70 -42.14 -4.80 -13.62
C PRO A 70 -40.86 -4.80 -12.77
N ASN A 71 -40.59 -5.95 -12.15
CA ASN A 71 -39.33 -6.18 -11.45
C ASN A 71 -38.18 -6.39 -12.46
N ASN A 72 -36.99 -5.89 -12.12
CA ASN A 72 -35.78 -6.20 -12.87
C ASN A 72 -35.23 -7.58 -12.45
N LEU A 73 -35.72 -8.64 -13.10
CA LEU A 73 -35.32 -10.02 -12.76
C LEU A 73 -33.82 -10.29 -12.98
N LEU A 74 -33.20 -9.61 -13.95
CA LEU A 74 -31.75 -9.74 -14.17
C LEU A 74 -30.96 -9.19 -12.99
N LEU A 75 -31.33 -8.02 -12.46
CA LEU A 75 -30.68 -7.48 -11.26
C LEU A 75 -30.92 -8.38 -10.04
N ASN A 76 -32.11 -8.96 -9.88
CA ASN A 76 -32.35 -9.93 -8.81
C ASN A 76 -31.40 -11.13 -8.92
N ASN A 77 -31.28 -11.72 -10.11
CA ASN A 77 -30.38 -12.85 -10.34
C ASN A 77 -28.90 -12.47 -10.10
N LEU A 78 -28.50 -11.27 -10.49
CA LEU A 78 -27.13 -10.77 -10.28
C LEU A 78 -26.82 -10.49 -8.80
N MET A 79 -27.81 -10.02 -8.04
CA MET A 79 -27.68 -9.82 -6.59
C MET A 79 -27.66 -11.14 -5.80
N GLU A 80 -28.22 -12.21 -6.36
CA GLU A 80 -28.23 -13.56 -5.78
C GLU A 80 -26.97 -14.40 -6.09
N VAL A 81 -26.03 -13.88 -6.90
CA VAL A 81 -24.80 -14.60 -7.24
C VAL A 81 -23.94 -14.78 -5.98
N GLN A 82 -23.98 -15.98 -5.42
CA GLN A 82 -23.06 -16.38 -4.36
C GLN A 82 -21.63 -16.50 -4.92
N PRO A 83 -20.60 -16.19 -4.12
CA PRO A 83 -19.23 -16.41 -4.55
C PRO A 83 -19.03 -17.89 -4.88
N VAL A 84 -18.59 -18.16 -6.11
CA VAL A 84 -18.33 -19.53 -6.57
C VAL A 84 -17.15 -20.07 -5.76
N LYS A 85 -17.41 -21.14 -4.99
CA LYS A 85 -16.35 -21.85 -4.27
C LYS A 85 -15.63 -22.79 -5.24
N ALA A 86 -14.31 -22.74 -5.22
CA ALA A 86 -13.45 -23.59 -6.03
C ALA A 86 -12.32 -24.16 -5.18
N LYS A 87 -11.67 -25.21 -5.70
CA LYS A 87 -10.55 -25.85 -5.02
C LYS A 87 -9.32 -24.94 -5.09
N CYS A 88 -8.80 -24.53 -3.93
CA CYS A 88 -7.59 -23.72 -3.84
C CYS A 88 -6.37 -24.52 -4.31
N PRO A 89 -5.60 -24.04 -5.29
CA PRO A 89 -4.40 -24.73 -5.78
C PRO A 89 -3.29 -24.90 -4.72
N CYS A 90 -3.27 -24.04 -3.69
CA CYS A 90 -2.21 -24.04 -2.67
C CYS A 90 -2.48 -25.01 -1.51
N CYS A 91 -3.74 -25.16 -1.10
CA CYS A 91 -4.11 -25.91 0.10
C CYS A 91 -5.20 -26.97 -0.12
N ASN A 92 -5.67 -27.13 -1.36
CA ASN A 92 -6.70 -28.07 -1.78
C ASN A 92 -8.09 -27.91 -1.12
N LYS A 93 -8.32 -26.86 -0.34
CA LYS A 93 -9.63 -26.55 0.27
C LYS A 93 -10.60 -25.94 -0.75
N VAL A 94 -11.89 -26.25 -0.63
CA VAL A 94 -12.95 -25.66 -1.46
C VAL A 94 -13.45 -24.38 -0.78
N GLU A 95 -13.04 -23.23 -1.30
CA GLU A 95 -13.35 -21.91 -0.74
C GLU A 95 -13.53 -20.88 -1.86
N THR A 96 -14.00 -19.68 -1.50
CA THR A 96 -13.97 -18.53 -2.40
C THR A 96 -12.52 -18.18 -2.72
N LEU A 97 -12.17 -18.15 -4.00
CA LEU A 97 -10.82 -17.79 -4.43
C LEU A 97 -10.73 -16.29 -4.68
N THR A 98 -9.59 -15.72 -4.32
CA THR A 98 -9.19 -14.35 -4.63
C THR A 98 -8.01 -14.36 -5.59
N ILE A 99 -7.91 -13.29 -6.37
CA ILE A 99 -6.79 -13.07 -7.29
C ILE A 99 -5.78 -12.21 -6.54
N CYS A 100 -4.53 -12.64 -6.53
CA CYS A 100 -3.42 -11.81 -6.06
C CYS A 100 -3.05 -10.79 -7.14
N GLU A 101 -3.13 -9.49 -6.84
CA GLU A 101 -2.76 -8.44 -7.81
C GLU A 101 -1.27 -8.40 -8.15
N HIS A 102 -0.41 -8.96 -7.29
CA HIS A 102 1.03 -9.03 -7.53
C HIS A 102 1.42 -10.08 -8.59
N CYS A 103 0.83 -11.29 -8.53
CA CYS A 103 1.23 -12.43 -9.38
C CYS A 103 0.08 -13.01 -10.23
N ASN A 104 -1.11 -12.40 -10.18
CA ASN A 104 -2.33 -12.82 -10.85
C ASN A 104 -2.76 -14.27 -10.59
N CYS A 105 -2.24 -14.89 -9.53
CA CYS A 105 -2.57 -16.24 -9.12
C CYS A 105 -3.87 -16.28 -8.30
N THR A 106 -4.71 -17.29 -8.55
CA THR A 106 -5.94 -17.54 -7.80
C THR A 106 -5.69 -18.46 -6.61
N LYS A 107 -5.96 -17.99 -5.39
CA LYS A 107 -5.80 -18.76 -4.13
C LYS A 107 -6.94 -18.42 -3.18
N CYS A 108 -7.19 -19.23 -2.16
CA CYS A 108 -8.14 -18.82 -1.11
C CYS A 108 -7.58 -17.61 -0.33
N THR A 109 -8.45 -16.88 0.36
CA THR A 109 -8.11 -15.66 1.13
C THR A 109 -6.92 -15.89 2.07
N ASN A 110 -6.94 -16.97 2.86
CA ASN A 110 -5.89 -17.27 3.82
C ASN A 110 -4.54 -17.57 3.15
N CYS A 111 -4.56 -18.29 2.02
CA CYS A 111 -3.34 -18.56 1.26
C CYS A 111 -2.80 -17.30 0.58
N ASN A 112 -3.68 -16.39 0.16
CA ASN A 112 -3.27 -15.11 -0.40
C ASN A 112 -2.65 -14.20 0.68
N GLU A 113 -3.26 -14.11 1.86
CA GLU A 113 -2.71 -13.38 3.00
C GLU A 113 -1.34 -13.90 3.42
N LYS A 114 -1.20 -15.22 3.54
CA LYS A 114 0.09 -15.85 3.84
C LYS A 114 1.13 -15.49 2.78
N HIS A 115 0.80 -15.61 1.50
CA HIS A 115 1.68 -15.25 0.40
C HIS A 115 2.17 -13.80 0.48
N ILE A 116 1.27 -12.85 0.75
CA ILE A 116 1.62 -11.43 0.90
C ILE A 116 2.52 -11.21 2.13
N ASN A 117 2.24 -11.89 3.25
CA ASN A 117 3.06 -11.78 4.44
C ASN A 117 4.45 -12.38 4.25
N ASP A 118 4.57 -13.52 3.58
CA ASP A 118 5.85 -14.13 3.23
C ASP A 118 6.69 -13.15 2.37
N MET A 119 6.07 -12.49 1.38
CA MET A 119 6.74 -11.45 0.59
C MET A 119 7.17 -10.24 1.42
N ARG A 120 6.30 -9.73 2.31
CA ARG A 120 6.65 -8.63 3.22
C ARG A 120 7.85 -9.00 4.09
N GLN A 121 7.88 -10.23 4.59
CA GLN A 121 8.98 -10.72 5.39
C GLN A 121 10.27 -10.83 4.58
N SER A 122 10.22 -11.32 3.34
CA SER A 122 11.39 -11.35 2.45
C SER A 122 11.94 -9.94 2.21
N VAL A 123 11.09 -8.96 1.92
CA VAL A 123 11.50 -7.56 1.73
C VAL A 123 12.13 -7.01 3.02
N LYS A 124 11.52 -7.28 4.18
CA LYS A 124 12.06 -6.85 5.47
C LYS A 124 13.46 -7.43 5.73
N THR A 125 13.65 -8.73 5.51
CA THR A 125 14.95 -9.37 5.71
C THR A 125 16.02 -8.73 4.81
N ILE A 126 15.71 -8.45 3.54
CA ILE A 126 16.64 -7.77 2.63
C ILE A 126 16.99 -6.37 3.15
N LEU A 127 16.01 -5.61 3.65
CA LEU A 127 16.27 -4.28 4.22
C LEU A 127 17.17 -4.36 5.45
N ASP A 128 16.95 -5.33 6.34
CA ASP A 128 17.78 -5.54 7.53
C ASP A 128 19.23 -5.91 7.14
N GLU A 129 19.42 -6.76 6.13
CA GLU A 129 20.75 -7.13 5.60
C GLU A 129 21.49 -5.93 4.98
N LEU A 130 20.79 -5.09 4.22
CA LEU A 130 21.36 -3.86 3.66
C LEU A 130 21.76 -2.87 4.77
N GLN A 131 20.92 -2.70 5.79
CA GLN A 131 21.21 -1.81 6.91
C GLN A 131 22.41 -2.30 7.73
N ASN A 132 22.55 -3.60 7.90
CA ASN A 132 23.72 -4.20 8.55
C ASN A 132 24.99 -3.92 7.73
N THR A 133 24.91 -4.07 6.40
CA THR A 133 26.05 -3.81 5.50
C THR A 133 26.51 -2.34 5.59
N ILE A 134 25.57 -1.40 5.60
CA ILE A 134 25.86 0.03 5.78
C ILE A 134 26.54 0.28 7.14
N SER A 135 25.99 -0.31 8.21
CA SER A 135 26.55 -0.14 9.56
C SER A 135 27.99 -0.67 9.66
N VAL A 136 28.27 -1.81 9.03
CA VAL A 136 29.62 -2.38 8.96
C VAL A 136 30.55 -1.45 8.17
N HIS A 137 30.10 -0.94 7.01
CA HIS A 137 30.87 0.02 6.22
C HIS A 137 31.21 1.30 7.01
N ASP A 138 30.25 1.84 7.77
CA ASP A 138 30.47 3.03 8.60
C ASP A 138 31.46 2.75 9.74
N ALA A 139 31.39 1.56 10.37
CA ALA A 139 32.38 1.14 11.36
C ALA A 139 33.79 1.08 10.75
N PHE A 140 33.95 0.52 9.55
CA PHE A 140 35.24 0.50 8.84
C PHE A 140 35.75 1.90 8.52
N LYS A 141 34.86 2.81 8.10
CA LYS A 141 35.20 4.21 7.83
C LYS A 141 35.70 4.91 9.09
N ASN A 142 35.06 4.68 10.23
CA ASN A 142 35.48 5.23 11.52
C ASN A 142 36.84 4.68 11.95
N ILE A 143 37.05 3.35 11.88
CA ILE A 143 38.34 2.73 12.19
C ILE A 143 39.46 3.32 11.32
N LYS A 144 39.22 3.51 10.02
CA LYS A 144 40.19 4.14 9.12
C LYS A 144 40.55 5.56 9.57
N SER A 145 39.57 6.34 10.01
CA SER A 145 39.81 7.69 10.55
C SER A 145 40.60 7.66 11.86
N GLU A 146 40.29 6.71 12.75
CA GLU A 146 40.99 6.50 14.01
C GLU A 146 42.48 6.20 13.78
N ILE A 147 42.77 5.26 12.87
CA ILE A 147 44.15 4.88 12.50
C ILE A 147 44.90 6.09 11.94
N TYR A 148 44.26 6.87 11.07
CA TYR A 148 44.88 8.07 10.51
C TYR A 148 45.25 9.07 11.62
N ASN A 149 44.32 9.34 12.55
CA ASN A 149 44.55 10.25 13.66
C ASN A 149 45.67 9.74 14.60
N GLN A 150 45.69 8.45 14.91
CA GLN A 150 46.76 7.85 15.71
C GLN A 150 48.12 8.00 15.03
N PHE A 151 48.21 7.78 13.72
CA PHE A 151 49.45 7.96 12.98
C PHE A 151 49.94 9.42 13.01
N GLN A 152 49.05 10.39 12.87
CA GLN A 152 49.40 11.81 12.99
C GLN A 152 49.89 12.17 14.40
N ASN A 153 49.23 11.64 15.44
CA ASN A 153 49.66 11.85 16.83
C ASN A 153 51.04 11.27 17.09
N ILE A 154 51.31 10.05 16.63
CA ILE A 154 52.63 9.41 16.79
C ILE A 154 53.70 10.22 16.07
N ARG A 155 53.43 10.70 14.85
CA ARG A 155 54.35 11.55 14.10
C ARG A 155 54.66 12.84 14.87
N GLN A 156 53.63 13.53 15.35
CA GLN A 156 53.81 14.79 16.09
C GLN A 156 54.58 14.57 17.41
N GLN A 157 54.31 13.48 18.11
CA GLN A 157 55.06 13.10 19.31
C GLN A 157 56.53 12.81 19.00
N HIS A 158 56.80 12.06 17.93
CA HIS A 158 58.17 11.78 17.47
C HIS A 158 58.93 13.08 17.18
N ASP A 159 58.34 13.99 16.41
CA ASP A 159 58.97 15.25 16.02
C ASP A 159 59.24 16.15 17.24
N SER A 160 58.30 16.17 18.21
CA SER A 160 58.48 16.88 19.48
C SER A 160 59.65 16.31 20.30
N ILE A 161 59.71 14.99 20.46
CA ILE A 161 60.79 14.31 21.19
C ILE A 161 62.15 14.57 20.54
N LEU A 162 62.21 14.52 19.20
CA LEU A 162 63.43 14.79 18.46
C LEU A 162 63.93 16.22 18.73
N LEU A 163 63.03 17.20 18.68
CA LEU A 163 63.36 18.60 18.95
C LEU A 163 63.84 18.82 20.38
N THR A 164 63.15 18.23 21.37
CA THR A 164 63.57 18.31 22.78
C THR A 164 64.97 17.74 22.98
N LYS A 165 65.25 16.55 22.44
CA LYS A 165 66.58 15.94 22.55
C LYS A 165 67.66 16.80 21.89
N GLN A 166 67.38 17.39 20.72
CA GLN A 166 68.32 18.31 20.07
C GLN A 166 68.61 19.54 20.94
N MET A 167 67.58 20.15 21.53
CA MET A 167 67.75 21.29 22.44
C MET A 167 68.55 20.93 23.69
N ASP A 168 68.32 19.76 24.28
CA ASP A 168 69.06 19.32 25.46
C ASP A 168 70.55 19.10 25.15
N ILE A 169 70.86 18.52 23.98
CA ILE A 169 72.25 18.36 23.52
C ILE A 169 72.91 19.73 23.33
N LEU A 170 72.24 20.69 22.69
CA LEU A 170 72.78 22.04 22.50
C LEU A 170 73.10 22.72 23.83
N LYS A 171 72.19 22.66 24.81
CA LYS A 171 72.43 23.20 26.16
C LYS A 171 73.60 22.53 26.87
N GLN A 172 73.76 21.22 26.71
CA GLN A 172 74.88 20.48 27.30
C GLN A 172 76.22 20.94 26.68
N LEU A 173 76.26 21.15 25.36
CA LEU A 173 77.44 21.65 24.66
C LEU A 173 77.79 23.09 25.09
N GLU A 174 76.81 23.99 25.17
CA GLU A 174 77.00 25.37 25.64
C GLU A 174 77.56 25.41 27.07
N LEU A 175 77.03 24.58 27.96
CA LEU A 175 77.52 24.47 29.33
C LEU A 175 78.97 23.93 29.37
N HIS A 176 79.29 22.95 28.54
CA HIS A 176 80.64 22.40 28.45
C HIS A 176 81.64 23.45 27.95
N GLU A 177 81.27 24.24 26.95
CA GLU A 177 82.10 25.32 26.40
C GLU A 177 82.36 26.43 27.44
N GLN A 178 81.34 26.82 28.22
CA GLN A 178 81.49 27.77 29.32
C GLN A 178 82.48 27.29 30.39
N ASN A 179 82.45 25.99 30.74
CA ASN A 179 83.35 25.40 31.73
C ASN A 179 84.82 25.29 31.25
N LEU A 180 85.07 25.30 29.94
CA LEU A 180 86.43 25.27 29.37
C LEU A 180 87.11 26.65 29.33
N LEU A 181 86.33 27.73 29.48
CA LEU A 181 86.79 29.11 29.43
C LEU A 181 87.05 29.73 30.83
N THR A 182 86.83 28.97 31.90
CA THR A 182 87.06 29.33 33.32
C THR A 182 88.18 28.51 33.92
#